data_AF-A0A3S9HZL6-F1
#
_entry.id   AF-A0A3S9HZL6-F1
#
_cell.length_a   1.000
_cell.length_b   1.000
_cell.length_c   1.000
_cell.angle_alpha   90.00
_cell.angle_beta   90.00
_cell.angle_gamma   90.00
#
_symmetry.space_group_name_H-M   'P 1'
#
loop_
_entity.id
_entity.type
_entity.pdbx_description
1 polymer ?
#
loop_
_entity_poly.entity_id
_entity_poly.type
_entity_poly.pdbx_seq_one_letter_code
_entity_poly.pdbx_strand_id
1 'polypeptide(L)'
;MREDLPQILADHPRNAALLAFLRAQGCAPSGPHDYALGAWQLHTHPDLMDRLAELGLGAPLHAAYGVPLLAREGVAAVAATGTSRLLLRLPVAPADLEPSTPVPGLDRDGWWAVDAWQSELTTVEGDHRLLTAVDRALVHARALVGR
;
A
#
# COMPACT_ATOMS: atom_id res chain seq x y z
N MET A 1 8.14 9.49 -16.35
CA MET A 1 8.72 10.10 -15.13
C MET A 1 9.27 8.94 -14.31
N ARG A 2 10.54 8.99 -13.88
CA ARG A 2 11.13 7.94 -13.03
C ARG A 2 11.22 8.50 -11.63
N GLU A 3 10.39 8.00 -10.73
CA GLU A 3 10.49 8.34 -9.33
C GLU A 3 11.38 7.32 -8.63
N ASP A 4 12.45 7.79 -8.01
CA ASP A 4 13.39 6.97 -7.26
C ASP A 4 12.98 7.02 -5.77
N LEU A 5 11.88 6.34 -5.42
CA LEU A 5 11.49 6.16 -4.02
C LEU A 5 12.47 5.23 -3.29
N PRO A 6 12.68 5.43 -1.98
CA PRO A 6 13.45 4.48 -1.19
C PRO A 6 12.78 3.11 -1.29
N GLN A 7 13.51 2.14 -1.85
CA GLN A 7 13.10 0.74 -1.77
C GLN A 7 12.94 0.40 -0.29
N ILE A 8 11.86 -0.29 0.08
CA ILE A 8 11.70 -0.71 1.48
C ILE A 8 12.92 -1.57 1.84
N LEU A 9 13.79 -1.03 2.68
CA LEU A 9 15.12 -1.57 2.96
C LEU A 9 15.06 -2.35 4.27
N ALA A 10 14.72 -3.63 4.13
CA ALA A 10 15.21 -4.81 4.85
C ALA A 10 14.25 -5.97 4.54
N ASP A 11 14.77 -7.19 4.38
CA ASP A 11 13.99 -8.43 4.41
C ASP A 11 13.43 -8.65 5.83
N HIS A 12 12.60 -7.71 6.32
CA HIS A 12 11.94 -7.85 7.59
C HIS A 12 10.97 -9.04 7.46
N PRO A 13 11.05 -10.08 8.32
CA PRO A 13 10.24 -11.29 8.16
C PRO A 13 8.73 -11.00 8.10
N ARG A 14 8.28 -9.94 8.77
CA ARG A 14 6.89 -9.47 8.74
C ARG A 14 6.44 -9.00 7.35
N ASN A 15 7.34 -8.63 6.44
CA ASN A 15 6.98 -8.21 5.09
C ASN A 15 7.01 -9.37 4.09
N ALA A 16 7.45 -10.58 4.49
CA ALA A 16 7.74 -11.67 3.55
C ALA A 16 6.56 -12.04 2.65
N ALA A 17 5.36 -12.20 3.21
CA ALA A 17 4.16 -12.53 2.43
C ALA A 17 3.80 -11.42 1.42
N LEU A 18 3.82 -10.16 1.87
CA LEU A 18 3.61 -9.01 0.98
C LEU A 18 4.67 -8.98 -0.12
N LEU A 19 5.95 -9.04 0.22
CA LEU A 19 7.05 -8.96 -0.75
C LEU A 19 7.02 -10.11 -1.75
N ALA A 20 6.62 -11.32 -1.34
CA ALA A 20 6.43 -12.44 -2.26
C ALA A 20 5.31 -12.15 -3.26
N PHE A 21 4.18 -11.60 -2.79
CA PHE A 21 3.08 -11.17 -3.66
C PHE A 21 3.49 -10.04 -4.62
N LEU A 22 4.19 -9.01 -4.14
CA LEU A 22 4.65 -7.90 -4.98
C LEU A 22 5.69 -8.34 -6.01
N ARG A 23 6.64 -9.20 -5.59
CA ARG A 23 7.66 -9.77 -6.50
C ARG A 23 7.04 -10.54 -7.65
N ALA A 24 5.96 -11.29 -7.41
CA ALA A 24 5.27 -12.05 -8.46
C ALA A 24 4.63 -11.15 -9.54
N GLN A 25 4.39 -9.88 -9.25
CA GLN A 25 3.86 -8.89 -10.19
C GLN A 25 4.96 -8.05 -10.85
N GLY A 26 6.12 -7.94 -10.21
CA GLY A 26 7.23 -7.11 -10.67
C GLY A 26 7.68 -7.45 -12.09
N CYS A 27 7.58 -6.47 -12.98
CA CYS A 27 8.12 -6.53 -14.33
C CYS A 27 8.96 -5.28 -14.62
N ALA A 28 9.96 -5.43 -15.48
CA ALA A 28 10.67 -4.27 -16.01
C ALA A 28 9.75 -3.48 -16.95
N PRO A 29 9.87 -2.14 -17.02
CA PRO A 29 9.20 -1.35 -18.04
C PRO A 29 9.57 -1.88 -19.44
N SER A 30 8.56 -2.07 -20.29
CA SER A 30 8.67 -2.67 -21.61
C SER A 30 8.70 -1.64 -22.75
N GLY A 31 8.26 -0.41 -22.48
CA GLY A 31 8.22 0.67 -23.47
C GLY A 31 8.21 2.08 -22.89
N PRO A 32 8.32 3.11 -23.74
CA PRO A 32 8.44 4.51 -23.33
C PRO A 32 7.16 5.10 -22.72
N HIS A 33 6.02 4.41 -22.84
CA HIS A 33 4.73 4.82 -22.28
C HIS A 33 4.45 4.16 -20.92
N ASP A 34 5.30 3.23 -20.48
CA ASP A 34 5.15 2.60 -19.18
C ASP A 34 5.57 3.58 -18.09
N TYR A 35 4.69 3.81 -17.12
CA TYR A 35 5.07 4.45 -15.88
C TYR A 35 6.07 3.55 -15.15
N ALA A 36 7.12 4.14 -14.57
CA ALA A 36 8.19 3.40 -13.91
C ALA A 36 8.48 3.97 -12.52
N LEU A 37 8.66 3.07 -11.56
CA LEU A 37 9.06 3.36 -10.19
C LEU A 37 10.41 2.66 -9.93
N GLY A 38 11.50 3.43 -10.05
CA GLY A 38 12.86 2.90 -10.13
C GLY A 38 13.06 1.97 -11.34
N ALA A 39 13.46 0.71 -11.09
CA ALA A 39 13.72 -0.31 -12.10
C ALA A 39 12.48 -1.11 -12.54
N TRP A 40 11.31 -0.82 -11.95
CA TRP A 40 10.08 -1.60 -12.13
C TRP A 40 9.02 -0.76 -12.83
N GLN A 41 8.17 -1.42 -13.62
CA GLN A 41 6.93 -0.81 -14.11
C GLN A 41 6.03 -0.48 -12.91
N LEU A 42 5.43 0.71 -12.91
CA LEU A 42 4.48 1.13 -11.90
C LEU A 42 3.23 0.25 -12.02
N HIS A 43 2.93 -0.52 -10.98
CA HIS A 43 1.78 -1.43 -10.89
C HIS A 43 0.57 -0.76 -10.25
N THR A 44 0.53 0.57 -10.32
CA THR A 44 -0.58 1.38 -9.87
C THR A 44 -0.81 2.56 -10.79
N HIS A 45 -2.01 3.15 -10.73
CA HIS A 45 -2.27 4.40 -11.42
C HIS A 45 -1.56 5.56 -10.67
N PRO A 46 -0.95 6.54 -11.37
CA PRO A 46 -0.31 7.69 -10.72
C PRO A 46 -1.20 8.40 -9.67
N ASP A 47 -2.48 8.61 -9.97
CA ASP A 47 -3.43 9.20 -9.03
C ASP A 47 -3.57 8.42 -7.71
N LEU A 48 -3.41 7.09 -7.74
CA LEU A 48 -3.46 6.28 -6.53
C LEU A 48 -2.17 6.42 -5.71
N MET A 49 -1.03 6.65 -6.37
CA MET A 49 0.22 6.95 -5.69
C MET A 49 0.17 8.33 -5.01
N ASP A 50 -0.35 9.35 -5.69
CA ASP A 50 -0.58 10.68 -5.11
C ASP A 50 -1.54 10.60 -3.93
N ARG A 51 -2.64 9.87 -4.11
CA ARG A 51 -3.61 9.60 -3.04
C ARG A 51 -2.98 8.91 -1.83
N LEU A 52 -2.10 7.94 -2.05
CA LEU A 52 -1.39 7.27 -0.97
C LEU A 52 -0.44 8.23 -0.23
N ALA A 53 0.22 9.14 -0.94
CA ALA A 53 1.08 10.15 -0.35
C ALA A 53 0.29 11.14 0.53
N GLU A 54 -0.90 11.57 0.08
CA GLU A 54 -1.81 12.41 0.86
C GLU A 54 -2.26 11.72 2.16
N LEU A 55 -2.63 10.44 2.07
CA LEU A 55 -3.07 9.64 3.22
C LEU A 55 -1.94 9.30 4.21
N GLY A 56 -0.68 9.42 3.78
CA GLY A 56 0.47 8.96 4.56
C GLY A 56 0.74 9.73 5.85
N LEU A 57 0.08 10.87 6.10
CA LEU A 57 0.26 11.68 7.33
C LEU A 57 1.75 11.98 7.63
N GLY A 58 2.53 12.29 6.59
CA GLY A 58 3.96 12.54 6.69
C GLY A 58 4.82 11.28 6.90
N ALA A 59 4.25 10.08 6.81
CA ALA A 59 5.03 8.86 6.66
C ALA A 59 5.74 8.84 5.29
N PRO A 60 7.01 8.39 5.25
CA PRO A 60 7.74 8.31 4.00
C PRO A 60 7.08 7.30 3.05
N LEU A 61 6.96 7.69 1.79
CA LEU A 61 6.56 6.78 0.72
C LEU A 61 7.77 5.93 0.32
N HIS A 62 7.52 4.64 0.16
CA HIS A 62 8.48 3.63 -0.27
C HIS A 62 7.99 2.95 -1.53
N ALA A 63 8.85 2.14 -2.14
CA ALA A 63 8.47 1.26 -3.24
C ALA A 63 8.97 -0.16 -3.03
N ALA A 64 8.25 -1.14 -3.56
CA ALA A 64 8.76 -2.49 -3.81
C ALA A 64 8.15 -3.05 -5.09
N TYR A 65 8.98 -3.52 -6.01
CA TYR A 65 8.55 -4.16 -7.28
C TYR A 65 7.51 -3.34 -8.07
N GLY A 66 7.67 -2.00 -8.10
CA GLY A 66 6.76 -1.12 -8.84
C GLY A 66 5.48 -0.74 -8.10
N VAL A 67 5.36 -1.12 -6.83
CA VAL A 67 4.20 -0.82 -5.98
C VAL A 67 4.60 0.20 -4.91
N PRO A 68 3.93 1.37 -4.81
CA PRO A 68 4.18 2.34 -3.76
C PRO A 68 3.56 1.88 -2.43
N LEU A 69 4.27 2.16 -1.34
CA LEU A 69 4.00 1.66 0.00
C LEU A 69 4.17 2.76 1.04
N LEU A 70 3.42 2.67 2.13
CA LEU A 70 3.75 3.37 3.38
C LEU A 70 4.34 2.37 4.36
N ALA A 71 5.37 2.81 5.09
CA ALA A 71 6.06 1.98 6.07
C ALA A 71 6.39 2.75 7.35
N ARG A 72 6.52 2.00 8.45
CA ARG A 72 7.09 2.50 9.70
C ARG A 72 8.21 1.57 10.13
N GLU A 73 9.40 2.15 10.34
CA GLU A 73 10.57 1.43 10.87
C GLU A 73 10.88 0.13 10.08
N GLY A 74 10.73 0.18 8.75
CA GLY A 74 11.00 -0.96 7.85
C GLY A 74 9.86 -1.96 7.70
N VAL A 75 8.75 -1.82 8.45
CA VAL A 75 7.56 -2.67 8.32
C VAL A 75 6.51 -1.98 7.45
N ALA A 76 6.06 -2.65 6.38
CA ALA A 76 5.03 -2.13 5.50
C ALA A 76 3.68 -2.07 6.24
N ALA A 77 2.97 -0.95 6.05
CA ALA A 77 1.67 -0.67 6.65
C ALA A 77 0.56 -0.60 5.59
N VAL A 78 0.85 0.04 4.45
CA VAL A 78 -0.11 0.21 3.36
C VAL A 78 0.58 -0.05 2.02
N ALA A 79 -0.13 -0.70 1.10
CA ALA A 79 0.31 -0.87 -0.28
C ALA A 79 -0.77 -0.43 -1.27
N ALA A 80 -0.40 0.34 -2.29
CA ALA A 80 -1.30 0.79 -3.36
C ALA A 80 -1.12 -0.06 -4.62
N THR A 81 -2.15 -0.82 -4.99
CA THR A 81 -2.09 -1.80 -6.10
C THR A 81 -3.22 -1.57 -7.09
N GLY A 82 -2.94 -1.73 -8.39
CA GLY A 82 -3.94 -1.51 -9.43
C GLY A 82 -4.43 -0.06 -9.48
N THR A 83 -5.71 0.13 -9.80
CA THR A 83 -6.28 1.47 -10.04
C THR A 83 -6.91 2.12 -8.82
N SER A 84 -7.36 1.34 -7.82
CA SER A 84 -8.03 1.88 -6.64
C SER A 84 -7.76 1.11 -5.35
N ARG A 85 -6.99 0.01 -5.35
CA ARG A 85 -6.91 -0.85 -4.16
C ARG A 85 -5.80 -0.41 -3.22
N LEU A 86 -6.18 -0.18 -1.96
CA LEU A 86 -5.24 -0.13 -0.84
C LEU A 86 -5.29 -1.45 -0.07
N LEU A 87 -4.11 -2.02 0.20
CA LEU A 87 -3.94 -3.10 1.16
C LEU A 87 -3.51 -2.48 2.49
N LEU A 88 -4.35 -2.58 3.52
CA LEU A 88 -4.08 -2.06 4.85
C LEU A 88 -3.67 -3.19 5.78
N ARG A 89 -2.54 -3.01 6.48
CA ARG A 89 -2.08 -3.96 7.49
C ARG A 89 -2.73 -3.67 8.84
N LEU A 90 -3.78 -4.41 9.17
CA LEU A 90 -4.57 -4.20 10.39
C LEU A 90 -4.84 -5.54 11.10
N PRO A 91 -4.96 -5.55 12.44
CA PRO A 91 -5.25 -6.77 13.19
C PRO A 91 -6.65 -7.33 12.91
N VAL A 92 -7.58 -6.49 12.45
CA VAL A 92 -8.98 -6.84 12.14
C VAL A 92 -9.38 -6.11 10.86
N ALA A 93 -10.26 -6.73 10.07
CA ALA A 93 -10.83 -6.11 8.87
C ALA A 93 -11.57 -4.80 9.23
N PRO A 94 -11.33 -3.69 8.51
CA PRO A 94 -12.10 -2.47 8.70
C PRO A 94 -13.54 -2.68 8.20
N ALA A 95 -14.52 -2.56 9.08
CA ALA A 95 -15.93 -2.81 8.76
C ALA A 95 -16.66 -1.58 8.21
N ASP A 96 -16.06 -0.40 8.34
CA ASP A 96 -16.61 0.92 8.01
C ASP A 96 -16.07 1.50 6.70
N LEU A 97 -15.26 0.72 5.98
CA LEU A 97 -14.69 1.06 4.68
C LEU A 97 -15.28 0.18 3.58
N GLU A 98 -15.40 0.76 2.40
CA GLU A 98 -15.75 0.04 1.17
C GLU A 98 -14.66 -1.01 0.87
N PRO A 99 -15.02 -2.31 0.82
CA PRO A 99 -14.05 -3.37 0.56
C PRO A 99 -13.66 -3.38 -0.92
N SER A 100 -12.37 -3.63 -1.19
CA SER A 100 -11.90 -3.98 -2.53
C SER A 100 -11.73 -5.50 -2.65
N THR A 101 -11.47 -5.99 -3.86
CA THR A 101 -11.23 -7.42 -4.05
C THR A 101 -10.05 -7.88 -3.18
N PRO A 102 -10.24 -8.88 -2.30
CA PRO A 102 -9.18 -9.37 -1.44
C PRO A 102 -8.05 -10.00 -2.27
N VAL A 103 -6.84 -9.96 -1.72
CA VAL A 103 -5.69 -10.67 -2.27
C VAL A 103 -5.54 -11.99 -1.52
N PRO A 104 -5.80 -13.15 -2.17
CA PRO A 104 -5.74 -14.44 -1.50
C PRO A 104 -4.38 -14.68 -0.84
N GLY A 105 -4.40 -15.09 0.43
CA GLY A 105 -3.19 -15.37 1.20
C GLY A 105 -2.74 -14.20 2.06
N LEU A 106 -2.86 -12.96 1.56
CA LEU A 106 -2.50 -11.77 2.36
C LEU A 106 -3.54 -11.44 3.43
N ASP A 107 -4.81 -11.79 3.18
CA ASP A 107 -5.91 -11.70 4.15
C ASP A 107 -5.60 -12.45 5.46
N ARG A 108 -5.03 -13.65 5.34
CA ARG A 108 -4.59 -14.47 6.47
C ARG A 108 -3.39 -13.89 7.22
N ASP A 109 -2.65 -12.99 6.58
CA ASP A 109 -1.49 -12.29 7.14
C ASP A 109 -1.83 -10.88 7.64
N GLY A 110 -3.13 -10.57 7.79
CA GLY A 110 -3.62 -9.31 8.35
C GLY A 110 -3.62 -8.14 7.36
N TRP A 111 -3.71 -8.43 6.06
CA TRP A 111 -3.87 -7.42 5.02
C TRP A 111 -5.31 -7.38 4.51
N TRP A 112 -5.91 -6.21 4.55
CA TRP A 112 -7.30 -6.01 4.14
C TRP A 112 -7.36 -5.08 2.94
N ALA A 113 -8.07 -5.51 1.90
CA ALA A 113 -8.24 -4.74 0.68
C ALA A 113 -9.43 -3.79 0.82
N VAL A 114 -9.19 -2.49 0.62
CA VAL A 114 -10.22 -1.44 0.62
C VAL A 114 -10.09 -0.59 -0.64
N ASP A 115 -11.17 0.06 -1.04
CA ASP A 115 -11.14 1.03 -2.13
C ASP A 115 -10.52 2.37 -1.67
N ALA A 116 -9.65 2.98 -2.47
CA ALA A 116 -8.97 4.22 -2.10
C ALA A 116 -9.86 5.47 -2.19
N TRP A 117 -10.97 5.36 -2.93
CA TRP A 117 -11.86 6.46 -3.26
C TRP A 117 -13.12 6.45 -2.40
N GLN A 118 -13.48 5.29 -1.81
CA GLN A 118 -14.61 5.16 -0.88
C GLN A 118 -15.89 5.76 -1.48
N SER A 119 -16.16 5.40 -2.73
CA SER A 119 -17.15 6.07 -3.59
C SER A 119 -18.60 5.86 -3.11
N GLU A 120 -18.84 4.82 -2.30
CA GLU A 120 -20.14 4.57 -1.67
C GLU A 120 -20.41 5.45 -0.44
N LEU A 121 -19.40 6.18 0.05
CA LEU A 121 -19.50 7.10 1.18
C LEU A 121 -19.53 8.56 0.69
N THR A 122 -19.99 9.48 1.55
CA THR A 122 -19.77 10.91 1.28
C THR A 122 -18.26 11.17 1.30
N THR A 123 -17.74 11.98 0.37
CA THR A 123 -16.29 12.16 0.21
C THR A 123 -15.59 12.53 1.51
N VAL A 124 -16.16 13.45 2.31
CA VAL A 124 -15.58 13.86 3.60
C VAL A 124 -15.55 12.72 4.61
N GLU A 125 -16.62 11.93 4.70
CA GLU A 125 -16.69 10.79 5.63
C GLU A 125 -15.76 9.66 5.20
N GLY A 126 -15.75 9.33 3.91
CA GLY A 126 -14.86 8.32 3.33
C GLY A 126 -13.39 8.69 3.55
N ASP A 127 -13.02 9.94 3.28
CA ASP A 127 -11.66 10.46 3.50
C ASP A 127 -11.25 10.36 4.96
N HIS A 128 -12.12 10.79 5.89
CA HIS A 128 -11.82 10.74 7.32
C HIS A 128 -11.64 9.31 7.83
N ARG A 129 -12.50 8.38 7.41
CA ARG A 129 -12.38 6.96 7.77
C ARG A 129 -11.12 6.33 7.19
N LEU A 130 -10.83 6.61 5.93
CA LEU A 130 -9.66 6.06 5.26
C LEU A 130 -8.36 6.57 5.91
N LEU A 131 -8.28 7.87 6.19
CA LEU A 131 -7.16 8.47 6.91
C LEU A 131 -6.97 7.86 8.30
N THR A 132 -8.07 7.67 9.03
CA THR A 132 -8.05 6.99 10.35
C THR A 132 -7.54 5.54 10.23
N ALA A 133 -7.95 4.81 9.20
CA ALA A 133 -7.50 3.44 8.98
C ALA A 133 -6.02 3.35 8.57
N VAL A 134 -5.54 4.30 7.75
CA VAL A 134 -4.12 4.40 7.39
C VAL A 134 -3.26 4.72 8.61
N ASP A 135 -3.68 5.66 9.46
CA ASP A 135 -2.98 5.96 10.73
C ASP A 135 -2.91 4.71 11.62
N ARG A 136 -4.03 4.00 11.79
CA ARG A 136 -4.07 2.74 12.54
C ARG A 136 -3.13 1.68 11.95
N ALA A 137 -3.04 1.57 10.63
CA ALA A 137 -2.13 0.64 9.97
C ALA A 137 -0.66 1.01 10.22
N LEU A 138 -0.32 2.29 10.20
CA LEU A 138 1.03 2.79 10.52
C LEU A 138 1.40 2.53 11.98
N VAL A 139 0.47 2.82 12.91
CA VAL A 139 0.64 2.52 14.35
C VAL A 139 0.81 1.01 14.56
N HIS A 140 0.01 0.20 13.87
CA HIS A 140 0.10 -1.26 13.96
C HIS A 140 1.43 -1.79 13.41
N ALA A 141 1.89 -1.30 12.26
CA ALA A 141 3.18 -1.67 11.68
C ALA A 141 4.34 -1.40 12.64
N ARG A 142 4.32 -0.24 13.33
CA ARG A 142 5.29 0.07 14.39
C ARG A 142 5.23 -0.91 15.55
N ALA A 143 4.03 -1.29 16.01
CA ALA A 143 3.87 -2.28 17.07
C ALA A 143 4.39 -3.68 16.69
N LEU A 144 4.45 -4.01 15.40
CA LEU A 144 5.01 -5.27 14.89
C LEU A 144 6.55 -5.29 14.85
N VAL A 145 7.22 -4.14 14.92
CA VAL A 145 8.68 -4.04 14.95
C VAL A 145 9.24 -4.62 16.26
N GLY A 146 8.56 -4.36 17.38
CA GLY A 146 8.98 -4.82 18.71
C GLY A 146 8.58 -6.26 19.07
N ARG A 147 8.09 -7.06 18.11
CA ARG A 147 7.56 -8.42 18.35
C ARG A 147 8.22 -9.47 17.48
#